data_AF-A0A261AXY5-F1
#
_entry.id   AF-A0A261AXY5-F1
#
_cell.length_a   1.000
_cell.length_b   1.000
_cell.length_c   1.000
_cell.angle_alpha   90.00
_cell.angle_beta   90.00
_cell.angle_gamma   90.00
#
_symmetry.space_group_name_H-M   'P 1'
#
loop_
_entity.id
_entity.type
_entity.pdbx_description
1 polymer ?
#
loop_
_entity_poly.entity_id
_entity_poly.type
_entity_poly.pdbx_seq_one_letter_code
_entity_poly.pdbx_strand_id
1 'polypeptide(L)'
;MSDNNTIRMSRVLCDFLVLTLIAIPLYIFHEFVPPYRRGYYCDDESIRYPFRKSTVSRQMLIVIGLLIPILLILATELFRTLAWEKKCEQEFKTYHASGVMKISSSARFGPF
;
A
#
# COMPACT_ATOMS: atom_id res chain seq x y z
N MET A 1 -8.70 -22.64 12.09
CA MET A 1 -8.09 -22.46 10.75
C MET A 1 -8.89 -21.47 9.89
N SER A 2 -10.23 -21.50 9.93
CA SER A 2 -11.07 -20.58 9.13
C SER A 2 -11.04 -19.11 9.58
N ASP A 3 -11.01 -18.82 10.88
CA ASP A 3 -11.16 -17.44 11.39
C ASP A 3 -10.01 -16.51 10.97
N ASN A 4 -8.78 -17.01 10.90
CA ASN A 4 -7.61 -16.24 10.48
C ASN A 4 -7.69 -15.81 9.01
N ASN A 5 -8.24 -16.68 8.15
CA ASN A 5 -8.44 -16.36 6.74
C ASN A 5 -9.55 -15.32 6.58
N THR A 6 -10.63 -15.43 7.36
CA THR A 6 -11.72 -14.44 7.38
C THR A 6 -11.22 -13.06 7.83
N ILE A 7 -10.34 -12.98 8.84
CA ILE A 7 -9.74 -11.72 9.31
C ILE A 7 -8.78 -11.10 8.27
N ARG A 8 -8.01 -11.92 7.55
CA ARG A 8 -7.16 -11.42 6.45
C ARG A 8 -8.00 -10.90 5.28
N MET A 9 -9.02 -11.66 4.88
CA MET A 9 -9.92 -11.26 3.79
C MET A 9 -10.74 -10.02 4.12
N SER A 10 -11.18 -9.85 5.36
CA SER A 10 -11.91 -8.64 5.76
C SER A 10 -11.04 -7.38 5.68
N ARG A 11 -9.74 -7.45 6.01
CA ARG A 11 -8.81 -6.32 5.87
C ARG A 11 -8.61 -5.92 4.42
N VAL A 12 -8.33 -6.90 3.55
CA VAL A 12 -8.19 -6.67 2.11
C VAL A 12 -9.47 -6.05 1.53
N LEU A 13 -10.62 -6.58 1.92
CA LEU A 13 -11.92 -6.03 1.50
C LEU A 13 -12.13 -4.59 1.98
N CYS A 14 -11.80 -4.29 3.25
CA CYS A 14 -11.87 -2.94 3.79
C CYS A 14 -10.97 -1.96 3.02
N ASP A 15 -9.75 -2.36 2.68
CA ASP A 15 -8.82 -1.51 1.92
C ASP A 15 -9.37 -1.23 0.51
N PHE A 16 -9.93 -2.23 -0.19
CA PHE A 16 -10.59 -2.02 -1.48
C PHE A 16 -11.84 -1.13 -1.37
N LEU A 17 -12.64 -1.28 -0.32
CA LEU A 17 -13.82 -0.44 -0.08
C LEU A 17 -13.41 1.03 0.12
N VAL A 18 -12.38 1.29 0.93
CA VAL A 18 -11.86 2.64 1.17
C VAL A 18 -11.27 3.23 -0.11
N LEU A 19 -10.47 2.46 -0.86
CA LEU A 19 -9.93 2.91 -2.15
C LEU A 19 -11.05 3.27 -3.13
N THR A 20 -12.10 2.46 -3.18
CA THR A 20 -13.24 2.69 -4.07
C THR A 20 -14.01 3.94 -3.66
N LEU A 21 -14.26 4.13 -2.36
CA LEU A 21 -14.92 5.33 -1.82
C LEU A 21 -14.15 6.62 -2.12
N ILE A 22 -12.82 6.58 -2.18
CA ILE A 22 -11.98 7.72 -2.55
C ILE A 22 -11.92 7.89 -4.08
N ALA A 23 -11.86 6.79 -4.83
CA ALA A 23 -11.77 6.82 -6.29
C ALA A 23 -13.04 7.36 -6.95
N ILE A 24 -14.23 7.06 -6.41
CA ILE A 24 -15.52 7.52 -6.95
C ILE A 24 -15.61 9.06 -7.05
N PRO A 25 -15.45 9.84 -5.96
CA PRO A 25 -15.53 11.30 -6.04
C PRO A 25 -14.42 11.89 -6.89
N LEU A 26 -13.20 11.31 -6.88
CA LEU A 26 -12.12 11.75 -7.76
C LEU A 26 -12.47 11.57 -9.24
N TYR A 27 -13.06 10.44 -9.59
CA TYR A 27 -13.52 10.16 -10.95
C TYR A 27 -14.63 11.12 -11.37
N ILE A 28 -15.60 11.38 -10.48
CA ILE A 28 -16.67 12.35 -10.72
C ILE A 28 -16.11 13.76 -10.94
N PHE A 29 -15.23 14.24 -10.04
CA PHE A 29 -14.60 15.55 -10.18
C PHE A 29 -13.84 15.68 -11.51
N HIS A 30 -13.18 14.61 -11.92
CA HIS A 30 -12.37 14.61 -13.12
C HIS A 30 -13.19 14.67 -14.43
N GLU A 31 -14.34 14.00 -14.49
CA GLU A 31 -15.22 14.00 -15.67
C GLU A 31 -16.12 15.24 -15.72
N PHE A 32 -16.67 15.66 -14.57
CA PHE A 32 -17.71 16.68 -14.52
C PHE A 32 -17.18 18.10 -14.27
N VAL A 33 -15.94 18.30 -13.81
CA VAL A 33 -15.41 19.65 -13.57
C VAL A 33 -14.55 20.10 -14.75
N PRO A 34 -15.06 21.00 -15.62
CA PRO A 34 -14.24 21.58 -16.67
C PRO A 34 -13.13 22.45 -16.04
N PRO A 35 -11.94 22.49 -16.66
CA PRO A 35 -10.87 23.34 -16.19
C PRO A 35 -11.31 24.79 -16.20
N TYR A 36 -11.01 25.52 -15.12
CA TYR A 36 -11.32 26.94 -15.02
C TYR A 36 -10.68 27.69 -16.20
N ARG A 37 -11.51 28.33 -17.01
CA ARG A 37 -11.06 29.16 -18.13
C ARG A 37 -10.74 30.55 -17.57
N ARG A 38 -9.45 30.86 -17.43
CA ARG A 38 -9.02 32.25 -17.21
C ARG A 38 -9.18 33.02 -18.52
N GLY A 39 -9.76 34.22 -18.46
CA GLY A 39 -9.75 35.16 -19.57
C GLY A 39 -8.36 35.74 -19.76
N TYR A 40 -7.96 35.92 -21.01
CA TYR A 40 -6.72 36.61 -21.40
C TYR A 40 -7.13 37.78 -22.30
N TYR A 41 -6.40 38.90 -22.23
CA TYR A 41 -6.61 40.01 -23.16
C TYR A 41 -5.99 39.63 -24.52
N CYS A 42 -6.83 39.56 -25.56
CA CYS A 42 -6.39 39.15 -26.89
C CYS A 42 -5.41 40.15 -27.55
N ASP A 43 -5.42 41.42 -27.14
CA ASP A 43 -4.55 42.48 -27.66
C ASP A 43 -3.17 42.54 -27.00
N ASP A 44 -2.93 41.70 -25.99
CA ASP A 44 -1.63 41.65 -25.31
C ASP A 44 -0.69 40.67 -26.02
N GLU A 45 0.13 41.20 -26.91
CA GLU A 45 1.14 40.45 -27.67
C GLU A 45 2.24 39.85 -26.78
N SER A 46 2.39 40.29 -25.52
CA SER A 46 3.43 39.78 -24.60
C SER A 46 3.17 38.36 -24.08
N ILE A 47 1.92 37.88 -24.17
CA ILE A 47 1.47 36.60 -23.59
C ILE A 47 0.99 35.57 -24.62
N ARG A 48 1.17 35.81 -25.92
CA ARG A 48 0.86 34.85 -27.00
C ARG A 48 1.84 33.67 -27.03
N TYR A 49 1.58 32.66 -26.20
CA TYR A 49 2.24 31.36 -26.31
C TYR A 49 1.51 30.44 -27.30
N PRO A 50 2.24 29.73 -28.19
CA PRO A 50 1.63 28.74 -29.08
C PRO A 50 0.98 27.61 -28.26
N PHE A 51 -0.21 27.16 -28.69
CA PHE A 51 -0.94 26.09 -28.03
C PHE A 51 -0.08 24.82 -27.92
N ARG A 52 0.22 24.41 -26.68
CA ARG A 52 0.88 23.13 -26.40
C ARG A 52 -0.19 22.12 -26.00
N LYS A 53 -0.24 21.01 -26.72
CA LYS A 53 -1.06 19.86 -26.33
C LYS A 53 -0.56 19.32 -24.99
N SER A 54 -1.47 18.87 -24.14
CA SER A 54 -1.13 18.29 -22.83
C SER A 54 -0.18 17.10 -23.00
N THR A 55 0.99 17.17 -22.36
CA THR A 55 2.01 16.11 -22.40
C THR A 55 1.62 14.86 -21.59
N VAL A 56 0.72 15.01 -20.61
CA VAL A 56 0.20 13.90 -19.80
C VAL A 56 -1.30 13.79 -20.00
N SER A 57 -1.75 12.62 -20.45
CA SER A 57 -3.17 12.36 -20.63
C SER A 57 -3.83 12.14 -19.27
N ARG A 58 -5.08 12.57 -19.15
CA ARG A 58 -5.93 12.31 -17.97
C ARG A 58 -5.96 10.83 -17.58
N GLN A 59 -6.08 9.96 -18.58
CA GLN A 59 -6.15 8.51 -18.39
C GLN A 59 -4.88 7.96 -17.73
N MET A 60 -3.70 8.46 -18.12
CA MET A 60 -2.42 8.05 -17.54
C MET A 60 -2.35 8.41 -16.05
N LEU A 61 -2.87 9.58 -15.66
CA LEU A 61 -2.92 10.00 -14.25
C LEU A 61 -3.79 9.05 -13.41
N ILE A 62 -4.94 8.64 -13.93
CA ILE A 62 -5.85 7.70 -13.25
C ILE A 62 -5.20 6.32 -13.11
N VAL A 63 -4.63 5.80 -14.19
CA VAL A 63 -4.00 4.48 -14.20
C VAL A 63 -2.87 4.42 -13.18
N ILE A 64 -1.97 5.40 -13.18
CA ILE A 64 -0.85 5.43 -12.22
C ILE A 64 -1.36 5.62 -10.79
N GLY A 65 -2.34 6.50 -10.60
CA GLY A 65 -2.94 6.77 -9.28
C GLY A 65 -3.62 5.56 -8.64
N LEU A 66 -4.19 4.66 -9.44
CA LEU A 66 -4.80 3.41 -8.95
C LEU A 66 -3.81 2.24 -8.89
N LEU A 67 -2.86 2.17 -9.81
CA LEU A 67 -1.90 1.06 -9.88
C LEU A 67 -0.97 1.03 -8.66
N ILE A 68 -0.45 2.19 -8.24
CA ILE A 68 0.46 2.30 -7.09
C ILE A 68 -0.17 1.76 -5.79
N PRO A 69 -1.36 2.19 -5.35
CA PRO A 69 -1.96 1.69 -4.12
C PRO A 69 -2.30 0.20 -4.19
N ILE A 70 -2.74 -0.32 -5.34
CA ILE A 70 -2.99 -1.76 -5.51
C ILE A 70 -1.69 -2.56 -5.32
N LEU A 71 -0.59 -2.13 -5.96
CA LEU A 71 0.71 -2.78 -5.80
C LEU A 71 1.21 -2.71 -4.35
N LEU A 72 0.99 -1.60 -3.65
CA LEU A 72 1.34 -1.47 -2.24
C LEU A 72 0.56 -2.44 -1.34
N ILE A 73 -0.74 -2.60 -1.54
CA ILE A 73 -1.56 -3.56 -0.78
C ILE A 73 -1.10 -4.99 -1.04
N LEU A 74 -0.84 -5.35 -2.30
CA LEU A 74 -0.33 -6.68 -2.64
C LEU A 74 1.04 -6.92 -1.99
N ALA A 75 1.95 -5.93 -2.07
CA ALA A 75 3.26 -6.03 -1.46
C ALA A 75 3.18 -6.15 0.07
N THR A 76 2.29 -5.42 0.75
CA THR A 76 2.16 -5.47 2.21
C THR A 76 1.55 -6.79 2.69
N GLU A 77 0.57 -7.34 1.98
CA GLU A 77 -0.01 -8.66 2.29
C GLU A 77 0.97 -9.79 2.02
N LEU A 78 1.71 -9.74 0.90
CA LEU A 78 2.78 -10.69 0.61
C LEU A 78 3.92 -10.58 1.63
N PHE A 79 4.32 -9.36 1.99
CA PHE A 79 5.35 -9.16 3.01
C PHE A 79 4.88 -9.68 4.36
N ARG A 80 3.63 -9.40 4.76
CA ARG A 80 3.09 -9.86 6.04
C ARG A 80 2.96 -11.37 6.10
N THR A 81 2.53 -12.02 5.03
CA THR A 81 2.47 -13.50 4.97
C THR A 81 3.87 -14.11 5.05
N LEU A 82 4.80 -13.66 4.21
CA LEU A 82 6.15 -14.24 4.13
C LEU A 82 7.04 -13.89 5.33
N ALA A 83 7.03 -12.64 5.80
CA ALA A 83 7.90 -12.18 6.88
C ALA A 83 7.42 -12.64 8.26
N TRP A 84 6.11 -12.72 8.48
CA TRP A 84 5.56 -13.14 9.78
C TRP A 84 5.76 -14.63 10.01
N GLU A 85 5.59 -15.47 8.99
CA GLU A 85 5.86 -16.91 9.09
C GLU A 85 7.33 -17.18 9.40
N LYS A 86 8.25 -16.51 8.69
CA LYS A 86 9.69 -16.65 8.96
C LYS A 86 10.09 -16.12 10.33
N LYS A 87 9.50 -15.01 10.78
CA LYS A 87 9.77 -14.45 12.12
C LYS A 87 9.28 -15.40 13.21
N CYS A 88 8.07 -15.95 13.11
CA CYS A 88 7.57 -16.94 14.08
C CYS A 88 8.46 -18.18 14.17
N GLU A 89 8.98 -18.67 13.05
CA GLU A 89 9.90 -19.83 13.05
C GLU A 89 11.25 -19.50 13.71
N GLN A 90 11.81 -18.32 13.43
CA GLN A 90 13.06 -17.83 14.03
C GLN A 90 12.92 -17.63 15.55
N GLU A 91 11.83 -17.01 15.99
CA GLU A 91 11.52 -16.81 17.41
C GLU A 91 11.37 -18.16 18.11
N PHE A 92 10.60 -19.11 17.55
CA PHE A 92 10.44 -20.45 18.14
C PHE A 92 11.78 -21.20 18.27
N LYS A 93 12.64 -21.15 17.25
CA LYS A 93 14.00 -21.74 17.32
C LYS A 93 14.85 -21.06 18.40
N THR A 94 14.73 -19.74 18.55
CA THR A 94 15.46 -18.96 19.55
C THR A 94 14.99 -19.24 20.98
N TYR A 95 13.67 -19.35 21.20
CA TYR A 95 13.09 -19.76 22.49
C TYR A 95 13.47 -21.20 22.86
N HIS A 96 13.41 -22.13 21.89
CA HIS A 96 13.83 -23.51 22.11
C HIS A 96 15.32 -23.61 22.42
N ALA A 97 16.18 -22.94 21.64
CA ALA A 97 17.62 -22.91 21.88
C ALA A 97 17.95 -22.29 23.26
N SER A 98 17.33 -21.16 23.61
CA SER A 98 17.55 -20.49 24.89
C SER A 98 17.03 -21.33 26.07
N GLY A 99 15.91 -22.04 25.92
CA GLY A 99 15.36 -22.97 26.91
C GLY A 99 16.25 -24.18 27.12
N VAL A 100 16.68 -24.86 26.05
CA VAL A 100 17.59 -26.00 26.10
C VAL A 100 18.96 -25.60 26.68
N MET A 101 19.48 -24.42 26.32
CA MET A 101 20.74 -23.92 26.84
C MET A 101 20.65 -23.57 28.34
N LYS A 102 19.52 -23.02 28.80
CA LYS A 102 19.25 -22.81 30.24
C LYS A 102 19.16 -24.11 31.02
N ILE A 103 18.43 -25.10 30.50
CA ILE A 103 18.28 -26.42 31.15
C ILE A 103 19.63 -27.16 31.16
N SER A 104 20.39 -27.13 30.07
CA SER A 104 21.71 -27.76 29.99
C SER A 104 22.76 -27.09 30.88
N SER A 105 22.65 -25.78 31.13
CA SER A 105 23.53 -25.08 32.07
C SER A 105 23.16 -25.39 33.53
N SER A 106 21.86 -25.43 33.86
CA SER A 106 21.39 -25.79 35.20
C SER A 106 21.62 -27.28 35.54
N ALA A 107 21.55 -28.17 34.56
CA ALA A 107 21.85 -29.60 34.74
C ALA A 107 23.35 -29.91 34.82
N ARG A 108 24.22 -28.98 34.38
CA ARG A 108 25.69 -29.10 34.50
C ARG A 108 26.21 -28.58 35.84
N PHE A 109 25.36 -27.98 36.67
CA PHE A 109 25.66 -27.46 38.01
C PHE A 109 24.82 -28.19 39.09
N GLY A 110 24.78 -29.52 39.02
CA GLY A 110 24.33 -30.42 40.11
C GLY A 110 25.55 -30.97 40.88
N PRO A 111 25.40 -31.29 42.18
CA PRO A 111 26.44 -31.07 43.19
C PRO A 111 27.62 -32.04 43.11
N PHE A 112 28.82 -31.47 43.06
CA PHE A 112 30.03 -31.95 43.72
C PHE A 112 30.69 -30.77 44.43
#